data_AF-A0A9J6H4Z4-F1
#
_entry.id   AF-A0A9J6H4Z4-F1
#
_cell.length_a   1.000
_cell.length_b   1.000
_cell.length_c   1.000
_cell.angle_alpha   90.00
_cell.angle_beta   90.00
_cell.angle_gamma   90.00
#
_symmetry.space_group_name_H-M   'P 1'
#
loop_
_entity.id
_entity.type
_entity.pdbx_description
1 polymer ?
#
loop_
_entity_poly.entity_id
_entity_poly.type
_entity_poly.pdbx_seq_one_letter_code
_entity_poly.pdbx_strand_id
1 'polypeptide(L)'
;MGELVHRRKARPRHVGPALRQYVLSGPPTGKFIVNLEYNAFRVEADLYEDDVPPGRIKDLTATPKANLSADDRPILTFQWTCGGNHGYDGTAAAFELRGAEDTNDLLTGFHNAPLVDAKSDVVKGSLTPRPAFTVQEAEVAVPYALLKEAVIAGKDATELHFSIRSKSSKNIYSMVLAPIKIGFVSIPLFEVHLY
;
A
#
# COMPACT_ATOMS: atom_id res chain seq x y z
N MET A 1 -2.95 28.03 -88.59
CA MET A 1 -2.79 26.79 -87.82
C MET A 1 -2.29 27.18 -86.43
N GLY A 2 -3.13 27.08 -85.40
CA GLY A 2 -2.78 27.45 -84.02
C GLY A 2 -2.78 26.21 -83.14
N GLU A 3 -1.66 25.96 -82.47
CA GLU A 3 -1.40 24.75 -81.69
C GLU A 3 -1.87 24.91 -80.24
N LEU A 4 -2.64 23.92 -79.76
CA LEU A 4 -3.31 23.94 -78.45
C LEU A 4 -2.39 23.31 -77.38
N VAL A 5 -1.78 24.13 -76.52
CA VAL A 5 -0.90 23.64 -75.44
C VAL A 5 -1.73 23.20 -74.22
N HIS A 6 -1.77 21.88 -73.97
CA HIS A 6 -2.40 21.30 -72.78
C HIS A 6 -1.48 21.41 -71.55
N ARG A 7 -1.80 22.30 -70.60
CA ARG A 7 -1.17 22.33 -69.26
C ARG A 7 -1.78 21.24 -68.38
N ARG A 8 -1.01 20.22 -68.04
CA ARG A 8 -1.37 19.23 -66.99
C ARG A 8 -1.25 19.89 -65.61
N LYS A 9 -2.36 19.99 -64.87
CA LYS A 9 -2.36 20.32 -63.42
C LYS A 9 -1.75 19.16 -62.64
N ALA A 10 -0.68 19.42 -61.89
CA ALA A 10 -0.12 18.48 -60.94
C ALA A 10 -1.12 18.23 -59.79
N ARG A 11 -1.35 16.95 -59.43
CA ARG A 11 -2.15 16.59 -58.26
C ARG A 11 -1.38 16.89 -56.97
N PRO A 12 -2.04 17.37 -55.91
CA PRO A 12 -1.39 17.59 -54.62
C PRO A 12 -0.94 16.26 -54.02
N ARG A 13 0.29 16.21 -53.49
CA ARG A 13 0.77 15.08 -52.69
C ARG A 13 -0.06 15.00 -51.41
N HIS A 14 -0.61 13.83 -51.12
CA HIS A 14 -1.26 13.55 -49.85
C HIS A 14 -0.19 13.58 -48.75
N VAL A 15 -0.15 14.67 -47.99
CA VAL A 15 0.66 14.75 -46.76
C VAL A 15 -0.16 14.03 -45.70
N GLY A 16 0.29 12.85 -45.28
CA GLY A 16 -0.35 12.10 -44.18
C GLY A 16 -0.40 12.94 -42.89
N PRO A 17 -1.35 12.67 -41.98
CA PRO A 17 -1.53 13.46 -40.77
C PRO A 17 -0.27 13.42 -39.89
N ALA A 18 0.06 14.56 -39.31
CA ALA A 18 1.25 14.73 -38.48
C ALA A 18 1.14 13.94 -37.16
N LEU A 19 2.14 13.11 -36.86
CA LEU A 19 2.36 12.56 -35.53
C LEU A 19 2.58 13.73 -34.55
N ARG A 20 1.69 13.88 -33.56
CA ARG A 20 1.89 14.82 -32.45
C ARG A 20 2.55 14.08 -31.29
N GLN A 21 3.83 14.36 -31.08
CA GLN A 21 4.59 13.86 -29.93
C GLN A 21 4.46 14.87 -28.78
N TYR A 22 3.97 14.44 -27.62
CA TYR A 22 3.97 15.23 -26.41
C TYR A 22 5.07 14.69 -25.49
N VAL A 23 6.07 15.53 -25.19
CA VAL A 23 7.11 15.20 -24.21
C VAL A 23 6.80 16.00 -22.95
N LEU A 24 6.48 15.32 -21.85
CA LEU A 24 6.36 15.95 -20.55
C LEU A 24 7.74 16.00 -19.92
N SER A 25 8.21 17.21 -19.56
CA SER A 25 9.49 17.41 -18.90
C SER A 25 9.36 17.24 -17.38
N GLY A 26 10.09 16.26 -16.82
CA GLY A 26 10.21 16.00 -15.38
C GLY A 26 10.45 14.51 -15.11
N PRO A 27 11.29 14.13 -14.12
CA PRO A 27 11.42 12.73 -13.71
C PRO A 27 10.16 12.27 -12.94
N PRO A 28 9.61 11.08 -13.25
CA PRO A 28 10.04 10.16 -14.30
C PRO A 28 9.56 10.60 -15.70
N THR A 29 10.49 10.64 -16.65
CA THR A 29 10.23 11.01 -18.05
C THR A 29 9.63 9.82 -18.80
N GLY A 30 8.31 9.69 -18.76
CA GLY A 30 7.57 8.84 -19.69
C GLY A 30 7.30 9.58 -21.00
N LYS A 31 7.63 8.98 -22.15
CA LYS A 31 7.24 9.50 -23.46
C LYS A 31 5.89 8.87 -23.84
N PHE A 32 4.85 9.69 -23.84
CA PHE A 32 3.51 9.26 -24.23
C PHE A 32 3.32 9.49 -25.72
N ILE A 33 3.12 8.41 -26.48
CA ILE A 33 2.84 8.48 -27.91
C ILE A 33 1.38 8.08 -28.12
N VAL A 34 0.57 9.06 -28.53
CA VAL A 34 -0.80 8.81 -28.99
C VAL A 34 -0.75 8.66 -30.50
N ASN A 35 -0.99 7.45 -30.99
CA ASN A 35 -1.20 7.24 -32.41
C ASN A 35 -2.70 7.41 -32.74
N LEU A 36 -3.03 8.59 -33.26
CA LEU A 36 -4.40 8.95 -33.64
C LEU A 36 -4.93 8.18 -34.86
N GLU A 37 -4.04 7.53 -35.63
CA GLU A 37 -4.42 6.74 -36.82
C GLU A 37 -5.01 5.38 -36.44
N TYR A 38 -4.54 4.79 -35.33
CA TYR A 38 -5.01 3.49 -34.83
C TYR A 38 -5.78 3.56 -33.53
N ASN A 39 -6.09 4.77 -33.05
CA ASN A 39 -6.65 5.00 -31.72
C ASN A 39 -5.85 4.26 -30.62
N ALA A 40 -4.54 4.19 -30.80
CA ALA A 40 -3.64 3.38 -29.98
C ALA A 40 -2.75 4.28 -29.11
N PHE A 41 -2.59 3.89 -27.87
CA PHE A 41 -1.76 4.57 -26.88
C PHE A 41 -0.53 3.72 -26.59
N ARG A 42 0.66 4.29 -26.78
CA ARG A 42 1.94 3.65 -26.42
C ARG A 42 2.66 4.50 -25.39
N VAL A 43 3.03 3.88 -24.27
CA VAL A 43 3.91 4.47 -23.27
C VAL A 43 5.31 3.97 -23.55
N GLU A 44 6.21 4.87 -23.93
CA GLU A 44 7.66 4.66 -23.95
C GLU A 44 8.20 5.32 -22.68
N ALA A 45 7.95 4.68 -21.54
CA ALA A 45 8.58 5.05 -20.29
C ALA A 45 9.60 3.98 -19.94
N ASP A 46 10.83 4.39 -19.66
CA ASP A 46 11.79 3.54 -18.96
C ASP A 46 11.34 3.43 -17.50
N LEU A 47 10.32 2.61 -17.25
CA LEU A 47 10.03 2.17 -15.90
C LEU A 47 11.09 1.12 -15.57
N TYR A 48 12.09 1.50 -14.79
CA TYR A 48 12.96 0.51 -14.18
C TYR A 48 12.08 -0.33 -13.26
N GLU A 49 12.23 -1.66 -13.33
CA GLU A 49 11.46 -2.60 -12.50
C GLU A 49 11.49 -2.17 -11.01
N ASP A 50 12.64 -1.66 -10.58
CA ASP A 50 12.89 -1.15 -9.25
C ASP A 50 12.06 0.08 -8.81
N ASP A 51 11.47 0.83 -9.75
CA ASP A 51 10.63 2.00 -9.45
C ASP A 51 9.16 1.62 -9.25
N VAL A 52 8.80 0.36 -9.53
CA VAL A 52 7.46 -0.15 -9.30
C VAL A 52 7.28 -0.35 -7.79
N PRO A 53 6.32 0.33 -7.14
CA PRO A 53 6.07 0.12 -5.72
C PRO A 53 5.62 -1.32 -5.46
N PRO A 54 5.78 -1.82 -4.23
CA PRO A 54 5.11 -3.04 -3.81
C PRO A 54 3.62 -2.96 -4.09
N GLY A 55 3.02 -4.11 -4.37
CA GLY A 55 1.58 -4.23 -4.48
C GLY A 55 0.89 -4.01 -3.14
N ARG A 56 -0.35 -3.57 -3.27
CA ARG A 56 -1.20 -3.21 -2.14
C ARG A 56 -1.77 -4.46 -1.49
N ILE A 57 -1.70 -4.50 -0.16
CA ILE A 57 -2.47 -5.43 0.66
C ILE A 57 -3.92 -4.90 0.71
N LYS A 58 -4.92 -5.74 0.45
CA LYS A 58 -6.33 -5.28 0.31
C LYS A 58 -7.28 -5.90 1.32
N ASP A 59 -6.82 -6.91 2.04
CA ASP A 59 -7.63 -7.86 2.80
C ASP A 59 -7.04 -8.07 4.20
N LEU A 60 -6.39 -7.04 4.76
CA LEU A 60 -5.95 -7.08 6.15
C LEU A 60 -7.19 -7.18 7.05
N THR A 61 -7.19 -8.20 7.89
CA THR A 61 -8.18 -8.42 8.95
C THR A 61 -7.48 -8.60 10.28
N ALA A 62 -8.16 -8.23 11.36
CA ALA A 62 -7.67 -8.37 12.72
C ALA A 62 -8.80 -8.93 13.60
N THR A 63 -8.50 -9.95 14.40
CA THR A 63 -9.46 -10.57 15.32
C THR A 63 -8.87 -10.69 16.72
N PRO A 64 -9.61 -10.32 17.79
CA PRO A 64 -9.10 -10.45 19.15
C PRO A 64 -9.07 -11.91 19.59
N LYS A 65 -8.05 -12.28 20.37
CA LYS A 65 -7.98 -13.55 21.09
C LYS A 65 -8.43 -13.38 22.54
N ALA A 66 -9.01 -14.43 23.11
CA ALA A 66 -9.41 -14.46 24.52
C ALA A 66 -8.22 -14.49 25.49
N ASN A 67 -7.02 -14.85 25.00
CA ASN A 67 -5.83 -15.04 25.81
C ASN A 67 -4.97 -13.78 25.80
N LEU A 68 -4.24 -13.54 26.89
CA LEU A 68 -3.21 -12.51 26.96
C LEU A 68 -1.83 -13.06 26.56
N SER A 69 -0.92 -12.16 26.22
CA SER A 69 0.50 -12.46 26.04
C SER A 69 1.18 -12.77 27.38
N ALA A 70 2.44 -13.19 27.35
CA ALA A 70 3.21 -13.46 28.56
C ALA A 70 3.37 -12.23 29.48
N ASP A 71 3.25 -11.02 28.93
CA ASP A 71 3.32 -9.75 29.65
C ASP A 71 1.91 -9.13 29.88
N ASP A 72 0.88 -9.97 29.91
CA ASP A 72 -0.53 -9.61 30.16
C ASP A 72 -1.15 -8.62 29.17
N ARG A 73 -0.58 -8.49 27.96
CA ARG A 73 -1.15 -7.65 26.90
C ARG A 73 -2.21 -8.41 26.07
N PRO A 74 -3.29 -7.75 25.62
CA PRO A 74 -4.25 -8.33 24.67
C PRO A 74 -3.56 -8.81 23.40
N ILE A 75 -4.03 -9.93 22.82
CA ILE A 75 -3.50 -10.47 21.57
C ILE A 75 -4.53 -10.30 20.45
N LEU A 76 -4.06 -9.87 19.28
CA LEU A 76 -4.81 -9.83 18.03
C LEU A 76 -4.20 -10.80 17.01
N THR A 77 -5.03 -11.55 16.29
CA THR A 77 -4.62 -12.30 15.10
C THR A 77 -4.84 -11.44 13.87
N PHE A 78 -3.77 -11.16 13.14
CA PHE A 78 -3.79 -10.48 11.85
C PHE A 78 -3.68 -11.48 10.71
N GLN A 79 -4.49 -11.31 9.66
CA GLN A 79 -4.41 -12.09 8.43
C GLN A 79 -4.48 -11.18 7.20
N TRP A 80 -3.64 -11.42 6.20
CA TRP A 80 -3.61 -10.66 4.94
C TRP A 80 -3.00 -11.46 3.77
N THR A 81 -3.22 -10.99 2.54
CA THR A 81 -2.55 -11.51 1.34
C THR A 81 -1.37 -10.63 0.93
N CYS A 82 -0.19 -11.22 0.73
CA CYS A 82 1.03 -10.52 0.34
C CYS A 82 0.93 -9.96 -1.09
N GLY A 83 1.30 -8.70 -1.30
CA GLY A 83 1.24 -8.06 -2.61
C GLY A 83 2.61 -7.73 -3.20
N GLY A 84 3.52 -8.68 -3.45
CA GLY A 84 4.74 -8.49 -4.27
C GLY A 84 5.72 -7.35 -3.95
N ASN A 85 6.90 -7.35 -4.58
CA ASN A 85 7.84 -6.22 -4.55
C ASN A 85 7.53 -5.17 -5.62
N HIS A 86 7.04 -5.63 -6.78
CA HIS A 86 6.76 -4.83 -7.97
C HIS A 86 5.30 -5.04 -8.37
N GLY A 87 4.37 -4.44 -7.61
CA GLY A 87 2.96 -4.77 -7.72
C GLY A 87 2.72 -6.21 -7.27
N TYR A 88 2.40 -7.11 -8.18
CA TYR A 88 2.01 -8.48 -7.83
C TYR A 88 3.11 -9.53 -8.07
N ASP A 89 4.33 -9.10 -8.36
CA ASP A 89 5.46 -9.98 -8.61
C ASP A 89 6.53 -9.86 -7.54
N GLY A 90 7.26 -10.95 -7.30
CA GLY A 90 8.34 -11.04 -6.31
C GLY A 90 7.86 -11.05 -4.85
N THR A 91 8.74 -10.60 -3.95
CA THR A 91 8.53 -10.55 -2.50
C THR A 91 8.96 -9.20 -1.98
N ALA A 92 8.06 -8.49 -1.27
CA ALA A 92 8.41 -7.21 -0.65
C ALA A 92 9.61 -7.34 0.30
N ALA A 93 10.35 -6.25 0.53
CA ALA A 93 11.51 -6.28 1.42
C ALA A 93 11.12 -6.27 2.91
N ALA A 94 10.04 -5.56 3.27
CA ALA A 94 9.53 -5.52 4.64
C ALA A 94 8.02 -5.20 4.69
N PHE A 95 7.40 -5.50 5.83
CA PHE A 95 6.11 -4.95 6.23
C PHE A 95 6.27 -3.94 7.37
N GLU A 96 5.49 -2.87 7.33
CA GLU A 96 5.28 -1.96 8.46
C GLU A 96 3.82 -2.07 8.90
N LEU A 97 3.56 -2.68 10.06
CA LEU A 97 2.26 -2.74 10.71
C LEU A 97 2.21 -1.69 11.82
N ARG A 98 1.21 -0.83 11.81
CA ARG A 98 1.04 0.26 12.79
C ARG A 98 -0.39 0.30 13.29
N GLY A 99 -0.58 0.81 14.51
CA GLY A 99 -1.91 1.03 15.07
C GLY A 99 -2.10 2.44 15.60
N ALA A 100 -3.35 2.86 15.77
CA ALA A 100 -3.74 4.14 16.37
C ALA A 100 -5.20 4.10 16.86
N GLU A 101 -5.59 5.01 17.74
CA GLU A 101 -6.98 5.17 18.18
C GLU A 101 -7.85 5.92 17.16
N ASP A 102 -7.27 6.86 16.41
CA ASP A 102 -7.94 7.55 15.30
C ASP A 102 -7.41 7.01 13.96
N THR A 103 -8.33 6.63 13.07
CA THR A 103 -7.99 6.25 11.70
C THR A 103 -7.25 7.38 10.96
N ASN A 104 -7.51 8.66 11.29
CA ASN A 104 -6.83 9.82 10.70
C ASN A 104 -5.32 9.82 10.94
N ASP A 105 -4.86 9.29 12.07
CA ASP A 105 -3.44 9.18 12.37
C ASP A 105 -2.77 8.16 11.44
N LEU A 106 -3.49 7.10 11.04
CA LEU A 106 -3.00 6.14 10.05
C LEU A 106 -3.12 6.67 8.61
N LEU A 107 -4.10 7.52 8.34
CA LEU A 107 -4.36 8.13 7.03
C LEU A 107 -3.31 9.18 6.67
N THR A 108 -3.06 10.11 7.59
CA THR A 108 -2.29 11.33 7.34
C THR A 108 -0.94 11.33 8.06
N GLY A 109 -0.84 10.59 9.17
CA GLY A 109 0.33 10.58 10.06
C GLY A 109 0.98 9.20 10.23
N PHE A 110 0.84 8.29 9.26
CA PHE A 110 1.22 6.87 9.42
C PHE A 110 2.60 6.66 10.05
N HIS A 111 3.60 7.43 9.64
CA HIS A 111 4.97 7.29 10.15
C HIS A 111 5.12 7.63 11.64
N ASN A 112 4.19 8.41 12.19
CA ASN A 112 4.13 8.81 13.59
C ASN A 112 3.32 7.81 14.45
N ALA A 113 2.43 7.03 13.83
CA ALA A 113 1.63 6.04 14.54
C ALA A 113 2.53 4.94 15.15
N PRO A 114 2.23 4.41 16.34
CA PRO A 114 2.98 3.33 16.95
C PRO A 114 3.23 2.14 16.02
N LEU A 115 4.51 1.74 15.91
CA LEU A 115 4.94 0.58 15.15
C LEU A 115 4.76 -0.70 15.97
N VAL A 116 4.23 -1.74 15.34
CA VAL A 116 4.29 -3.11 15.86
C VAL A 116 5.69 -3.65 15.61
N ASP A 117 6.44 -3.88 16.67
CA ASP A 117 7.80 -4.39 16.59
C ASP A 117 7.78 -5.92 16.35
N ALA A 118 8.39 -6.35 15.24
CA ALA A 118 8.40 -7.76 14.85
C ALA A 118 9.11 -8.69 15.85
N LYS A 119 9.96 -8.16 16.74
CA LYS A 119 10.69 -8.93 17.75
C LYS A 119 9.96 -8.97 19.10
N SER A 120 9.34 -7.87 19.52
CA SER A 120 8.74 -7.77 20.86
C SER A 120 7.22 -7.90 20.89
N ASP A 121 6.53 -7.62 19.79
CA ASP A 121 5.06 -7.63 19.76
C ASP A 121 4.49 -8.88 19.08
N VAL A 122 5.24 -9.53 18.19
CA VAL A 122 4.79 -10.76 17.53
C VAL A 122 4.93 -11.95 18.49
N VAL A 123 3.79 -12.50 18.91
CA VAL A 123 3.72 -13.69 19.78
C VAL A 123 3.84 -14.97 18.97
N LYS A 124 3.27 -15.01 17.76
CA LYS A 124 3.29 -16.17 16.87
C LYS A 124 3.21 -15.71 15.41
N GLY A 125 3.81 -16.48 14.50
CA GLY A 125 3.83 -16.15 13.08
C GLY A 125 4.99 -15.21 12.74
N SER A 126 4.81 -14.35 11.74
CA SER A 126 5.88 -13.45 11.30
C SER A 126 5.32 -12.24 10.54
N LEU A 127 6.03 -11.12 10.61
CA LEU A 127 5.84 -9.95 9.73
C LEU A 127 6.88 -9.92 8.59
N THR A 128 7.65 -10.99 8.39
CA THR A 128 8.57 -11.12 7.26
C THR A 128 7.77 -11.35 5.98
N PRO A 129 7.95 -10.56 4.92
CA PRO A 129 7.21 -10.74 3.68
C PRO A 129 7.39 -12.11 3.05
N ARG A 130 6.33 -12.57 2.38
CA ARG A 130 6.27 -13.79 1.60
C ARG A 130 6.02 -13.48 0.12
N PRO A 131 6.22 -14.45 -0.78
CA PRO A 131 5.89 -14.29 -2.19
C PRO A 131 4.47 -13.76 -2.40
N ALA A 132 4.29 -12.97 -3.45
CA ALA A 132 2.99 -12.43 -3.81
C ALA A 132 1.89 -13.50 -3.82
N PHE A 133 0.67 -13.10 -3.46
CA PHE A 133 -0.53 -13.93 -3.34
C PHE A 133 -0.49 -14.98 -2.22
N THR A 134 0.56 -15.00 -1.39
CA THR A 134 0.60 -15.86 -0.21
C THR A 134 -0.22 -15.22 0.92
N VAL A 135 -1.14 -16.00 1.49
CA VAL A 135 -1.82 -15.64 2.74
C VAL A 135 -0.86 -15.77 3.90
N GLN A 136 -0.82 -14.73 4.73
CA GLN A 136 0.05 -14.65 5.90
C GLN A 136 -0.77 -14.29 7.13
N GLU A 137 -0.32 -14.81 8.26
CA GLU A 137 -0.94 -14.61 9.56
C GLU A 137 0.13 -14.32 10.62
N ALA A 138 -0.19 -13.44 11.56
CA ALA A 138 0.61 -13.19 12.76
C ALA A 138 -0.29 -12.92 13.97
N GLU A 139 0.03 -13.52 15.11
CA GLU A 139 -0.54 -13.15 16.39
C GLU A 139 0.37 -12.11 17.04
N VAL A 140 -0.22 -10.96 17.39
CA VAL A 140 0.48 -9.77 17.87
C VAL A 140 -0.12 -9.34 19.19
N ALA A 141 0.72 -9.22 20.21
CA ALA A 141 0.39 -8.54 21.45
C ALA A 141 0.27 -7.03 21.17
N VAL A 142 -0.80 -6.39 21.63
CA VAL A 142 -1.02 -4.95 21.42
C VAL A 142 0.19 -4.17 21.96
N PRO A 143 0.88 -3.34 21.14
CA PRO A 143 2.02 -2.56 21.60
C PRO A 143 1.68 -1.70 22.83
N TYR A 144 2.59 -1.63 23.81
CA TYR A 144 2.38 -0.81 25.01
C TYR A 144 2.13 0.67 24.70
N ALA A 145 2.67 1.18 23.59
CA ALA A 145 2.41 2.54 23.13
C ALA A 145 0.91 2.79 22.86
N LEU A 146 0.17 1.78 22.39
CA LEU A 146 -1.28 1.86 22.19
C LEU A 146 -2.07 1.59 23.47
N LEU A 147 -1.51 0.81 24.40
CA LEU A 147 -2.15 0.55 25.69
C LEU A 147 -2.08 1.76 26.62
N LYS A 148 -1.00 2.54 26.61
CA LYS A 148 -0.86 3.70 27.50
C LYS A 148 -1.93 4.76 27.23
N GLU A 149 -2.22 5.07 25.97
CA GLU A 149 -3.26 6.03 25.60
C GLU A 149 -4.66 5.51 25.97
N ALA A 150 -4.93 4.24 25.65
CA ALA A 150 -6.19 3.57 25.97
C ALA A 150 -6.48 3.48 27.49
N VAL A 151 -5.45 3.17 28.29
CA VAL A 151 -5.56 3.00 29.75
C VAL A 151 -5.68 4.35 30.47
N ILE A 152 -4.98 5.40 30.00
CA ILE A 152 -5.04 6.74 30.62
C ILE A 152 -6.42 7.38 30.42
N ALA A 153 -7.14 7.06 29.35
CA ALA A 153 -8.43 7.65 29.06
C ALA A 153 -9.58 7.17 29.96
N GLY A 154 -9.39 6.12 30.78
CA GLY A 154 -10.45 5.55 31.62
C GLY A 154 -11.70 5.14 30.83
N LYS A 155 -11.55 4.90 29.52
CA LYS A 155 -12.64 4.53 28.62
C LYS A 155 -12.78 3.02 28.63
N ASP A 156 -13.97 2.55 28.99
CA ASP A 156 -14.32 1.12 29.08
C ASP A 156 -14.25 0.37 27.73
N ALA A 157 -13.99 1.08 26.63
CA ALA A 157 -13.59 0.51 25.35
C ALA A 157 -12.79 1.55 24.54
N THR A 158 -11.59 1.19 24.09
CA THR A 158 -10.82 1.97 23.11
C THR A 158 -10.88 1.25 21.76
N GLU A 159 -11.31 1.96 20.72
CA GLU A 159 -11.24 1.47 19.35
C GLU A 159 -9.77 1.57 18.88
N LEU A 160 -9.16 0.46 18.48
CA LEU A 160 -7.79 0.45 17.95
C LEU A 160 -7.77 0.07 16.47
N HIS A 161 -7.43 1.02 15.62
CA HIS A 161 -7.26 0.80 14.19
C HIS A 161 -5.85 0.34 13.87
N PHE A 162 -5.71 -0.47 12.82
CA PHE A 162 -4.41 -0.96 12.33
C PHE A 162 -4.30 -0.82 10.82
N SER A 163 -3.09 -0.52 10.35
CA SER A 163 -2.74 -0.46 8.93
C SER A 163 -1.39 -1.11 8.69
N ILE A 164 -1.28 -1.81 7.55
CA ILE A 164 -0.05 -2.47 7.10
C ILE A 164 0.40 -1.90 5.76
N ARG A 165 1.70 -1.72 5.59
CA ARG A 165 2.31 -1.32 4.31
C ARG A 165 3.43 -2.28 3.92
N SER A 166 3.46 -2.66 2.65
CA SER A 166 4.61 -3.31 2.02
C SER A 166 5.65 -2.26 1.64
N LYS A 167 6.92 -2.62 1.80
CA LYS A 167 8.08 -1.78 1.51
C LYS A 167 9.01 -2.48 0.54
N SER A 168 9.48 -1.80 -0.49
CA SER A 168 10.51 -2.31 -1.41
C SER A 168 11.92 -2.12 -0.83
N SER A 169 12.90 -2.77 -1.44
CA SER A 169 14.32 -2.61 -1.10
C SER A 169 14.81 -1.15 -1.23
N LYS A 170 14.16 -0.33 -2.07
CA LYS A 170 14.43 1.11 -2.25
C LYS A 170 13.62 2.01 -1.31
N ASN A 171 12.93 1.46 -0.32
CA ASN A 171 12.03 2.18 0.58
C ASN A 171 10.80 2.80 -0.13
N ILE A 172 10.35 2.22 -1.25
CA ILE A 172 9.08 2.61 -1.89
C ILE A 172 7.95 1.84 -1.21
N TYR A 173 6.86 2.51 -0.88
CA TYR A 173 5.77 1.95 -0.10
C TYR A 173 4.49 1.72 -0.92
N SER A 174 3.79 0.62 -0.63
CA SER A 174 2.38 0.47 -0.99
C SER A 174 1.51 1.06 0.12
N MET A 175 0.61 1.99 -0.18
CA MET A 175 -0.30 2.55 0.82
C MET A 175 -1.58 1.73 0.94
N VAL A 176 -2.00 1.42 2.17
CA VAL A 176 -3.27 0.76 2.52
C VAL A 176 -3.91 1.49 3.69
N LEU A 177 -5.23 1.62 3.60
CA LEU A 177 -6.11 2.08 4.66
C LEU A 177 -7.15 0.97 4.79
N ALA A 178 -6.96 0.10 5.78
CA ALA A 178 -7.97 -0.87 6.12
C ALA A 178 -8.79 -0.25 7.26
N PRO A 179 -10.02 0.24 7.03
CA PRO A 179 -10.95 0.46 8.12
C PRO A 179 -11.40 -0.92 8.59
N ILE A 180 -10.65 -1.51 9.53
CA ILE A 180 -11.08 -2.75 10.18
C ILE A 180 -12.06 -2.33 11.27
N LYS A 181 -13.30 -2.82 11.14
CA LYS A 181 -14.32 -2.72 12.18
C LYS A 181 -13.83 -3.51 13.39
N ILE A 182 -13.61 -2.80 14.50
CA ILE A 182 -12.98 -3.33 15.69
C ILE A 182 -13.99 -4.08 16.54
N GLY A 183 -13.60 -5.28 16.97
CA GLY A 183 -14.30 -6.01 18.01
C GLY A 183 -14.05 -5.33 19.35
N PHE A 184 -15.11 -5.11 20.11
CA PHE A 184 -15.06 -4.66 21.49
C PHE A 184 -14.25 -5.67 22.32
N VAL A 185 -13.18 -5.22 22.97
CA VAL A 185 -12.61 -5.95 24.10
C VAL A 185 -12.84 -5.06 25.32
N SER A 186 -13.92 -5.34 26.06
CA SER A 186 -13.98 -4.94 27.45
C SER A 186 -12.96 -5.82 28.17
N ILE A 187 -11.79 -5.25 28.44
CA ILE A 187 -10.84 -5.86 29.36
C ILE A 187 -11.40 -5.51 30.73
N PRO A 188 -12.01 -6.45 31.48
CA PRO A 188 -12.23 -6.18 32.89
C PRO A 188 -10.85 -5.86 33.47
N LEU A 189 -10.72 -4.67 34.05
CA LEU A 189 -9.65 -4.37 34.98
C LEU A 189 -9.79 -5.39 36.12
N PHE A 190 -9.16 -6.55 35.98
CA PHE A 190 -8.86 -7.37 37.14
C PHE A 190 -7.99 -6.48 38.01
N GLU A 191 -8.44 -6.26 39.25
CA GLU A 191 -7.71 -5.52 40.28
C GLU A 191 -6.24 -5.90 40.22
N VAL A 192 -5.41 -4.99 39.71
CA VAL A 192 -3.96 -5.06 39.88
C VAL A 192 -3.73 -4.78 41.37
N HIS A 193 -3.79 -5.82 42.19
CA HIS A 193 -3.25 -5.78 43.54
C HIS A 193 -1.74 -5.58 43.39
N LEU A 194 -1.31 -4.33 43.52
CA LEU A 194 0.07 -3.98 43.77
C LEU A 194 0.47 -4.65 45.09
N TYR A 195 1.25 -5.72 45.01
CA TYR A 195 2.05 -6.22 46.13
C TYR A 195 3.46 -5.66 46.04
#